data_AF-A0A8J3CJB2-F1
#
_entry.id   AF-A0A8J3CJB2-F1
#
_cell.length_a   1.000
_cell.length_b   1.000
_cell.length_c   1.000
_cell.angle_alpha   90.00
_cell.angle_beta   90.00
_cell.angle_gamma   90.00
#
_symmetry.space_group_name_H-M   'P 1'
#
loop_
_entity.id
_entity.type
_entity.pdbx_description
1 polymer ?
#
loop_
_entity_poly.entity_id
_entity_poly.type
_entity_poly.pdbx_seq_one_letter_code
_entity_poly.pdbx_strand_id
1 'polypeptide(L)' 'MSRNETILKHLQRGQSITNMAASRLYHITSLQEAIRDLRAAGHVILTQMEFRNGKRYGRYVLVGEPV' A
#
# COMPACT_ATOMS: atom_id res chain seq x y z
N MET A 1 -4.08 16.17 3.15
CA MET A 1 -4.12 14.75 2.76
C MET A 1 -3.66 13.91 3.93
N SER A 2 -4.48 12.96 4.35
CA SER A 2 -4.11 11.94 5.34
C SER A 2 -3.19 10.88 4.72
N ARG A 3 -2.49 10.12 5.57
CA ARG A 3 -1.65 8.98 5.15
C ARG A 3 -2.44 8.01 4.25
N ASN A 4 -3.71 7.74 4.59
CA ASN A 4 -4.55 6.77 3.90
C ASN A 4 -4.92 7.26 2.50
N GLU A 5 -5.31 8.54 2.37
CA GLU A 5 -5.62 9.15 1.07
C GLU A 5 -4.40 9.18 0.14
N THR A 6 -3.21 9.47 0.67
CA THR A 6 -1.98 9.48 -0.13
C THR A 6 -1.66 8.09 -0.68
N ILE A 7 -1.75 7.06 0.18
CA ILE A 7 -1.53 5.67 -0.24
C ILE A 7 -2.61 5.23 -1.23
N LEU A 8 -3.87 5.54 -0.97
CA LEU A 8 -4.97 5.19 -1.86
C LEU A 8 -4.77 5.82 -3.25
N LYS A 9 -4.47 7.13 -3.32
CA LYS A 9 -4.21 7.82 -4.60
C LYS A 9 -3.01 7.24 -5.33
N HIS A 10 -1.96 6.84 -4.62
CA HIS A 10 -0.82 6.15 -5.22
C HIS A 10 -1.26 4.82 -5.84
N LEU A 11 -2.01 4.01 -5.10
CA LEU A 11 -2.48 2.71 -5.56
C LEU A 11 -3.50 2.81 -6.72
N GLN A 12 -4.41 3.79 -6.69
CA GLN A 12 -5.40 4.06 -7.73
C GLN A 12 -4.78 4.45 -9.08
N ARG A 13 -3.55 4.99 -9.09
CA ARG A 13 -2.79 5.25 -10.32
C ARG A 13 -2.26 3.98 -10.98
N GLY A 14 -2.68 2.80 -10.53
CA GLY A 14 -2.17 1.50 -10.96
C GLY A 14 -0.76 1.20 -10.44
N GLN A 15 -0.26 1.98 -9.48
CA GLN A 15 1.06 1.78 -8.91
C GLN A 15 1.00 0.85 -7.72
N SER A 16 2.06 0.06 -7.54
CA SER A 16 2.26 -0.73 -6.34
C SER A 16 3.11 0.03 -5.32
N ILE A 17 2.96 -0.29 -4.03
CA ILE A 17 3.81 0.31 -2.99
C ILE A 17 4.34 -0.74 -2.01
N THR A 18 5.57 -0.54 -1.54
CA THR A 18 6.19 -1.34 -0.47
C THR A 18 6.37 -0.48 0.77
N ASN A 19 6.57 -1.10 1.93
CA ASN A 19 6.77 -0.34 3.18
C ASN A 19 7.98 0.61 3.09
N MET A 20 9.05 0.17 2.43
CA MET A 20 10.22 1.01 2.17
C MET A 20 9.91 2.18 1.23
N ALA A 21 9.12 1.95 0.17
CA ALA A 21 8.72 3.01 -0.75
C ALA A 21 7.81 4.04 -0.07
N ALA A 22 6.86 3.60 0.76
CA ALA A 22 5.99 4.48 1.54
C ALA A 22 6.77 5.37 2.50
N SER A 23 7.75 4.80 3.20
CA SER A 23 8.64 5.56 4.09
C SER A 23 9.49 6.59 3.33
N ARG A 24 10.01 6.23 2.15
CA ARG A 24 10.86 7.14 1.36
C ARG A 24 10.09 8.23 0.61
N LEU A 25 8.94 7.90 0.03
CA LEU A 25 8.16 8.81 -0.82
C LEU A 25 7.22 9.71 -0.01
N TYR A 26 6.67 9.18 1.08
CA TYR A 26 5.58 9.83 1.82
C TYR A 26 5.87 10.01 3.31
N HIS A 27 7.07 9.60 3.77
CA HIS A 27 7.44 9.62 5.18
C HIS A 27 6.46 8.83 6.08
N ILE A 28 5.78 7.84 5.50
CA ILE A 28 4.82 6.98 6.20
C ILE A 28 5.56 5.77 6.75
N THR A 29 5.65 5.66 8.08
CA THR A 29 6.24 4.50 8.78
C THR A 29 5.24 3.36 8.99
N SER A 30 3.95 3.69 9.08
CA SER A 30 2.87 2.72 9.32
C SER A 30 2.05 2.39 8.08
N LEU A 31 2.69 1.95 6.98
CA LEU A 31 1.96 1.56 5.78
C LEU A 31 0.92 0.47 6.06
N GLN A 32 1.27 -0.50 6.90
CA GLN A 32 0.39 -1.64 7.23
C GLN A 32 -0.94 -1.19 7.86
N GLU A 33 -0.92 -0.16 8.71
CA GLU A 33 -2.14 0.41 9.28
C GLU A 33 -2.99 1.09 8.21
N ALA A 34 -2.37 1.87 7.32
CA ALA A 34 -3.09 2.51 6.21
C ALA A 34 -3.75 1.46 5.29
N ILE A 35 -3.05 0.37 4.96
CA ILE A 35 -3.64 -0.73 4.18
C ILE A 35 -4.78 -1.40 4.93
N ARG A 36 -4.65 -1.59 6.26
CA ARG A 36 -5.73 -2.15 7.08
C ARG A 36 -6.98 -1.27 7.04
N ASP A 37 -6.80 0.04 7.21
CA ASP A 37 -7.89 1.02 7.19
C ASP A 37 -8.57 1.05 5.81
N LEU A 38 -7.78 1.01 4.72
CA LEU A 38 -8.32 0.97 3.35
C LEU A 38 -9.10 -0.33 3.07
N ARG A 39 -8.61 -1.47 3.56
CA ARG A 39 -9.36 -2.74 3.48
C ARG A 39 -10.65 -2.69 4.28
N ALA A 40 -10.63 -2.08 5.47
CA ALA A 40 -11.82 -1.89 6.28
C ALA A 40 -12.84 -0.96 5.61
N ALA A 41 -12.38 0.01 4.80
CA ALA A 41 -13.22 0.85 3.97
C ALA A 41 -13.76 0.16 2.70
N GLY A 42 -13.44 -1.12 2.48
CA GLY A 42 -13.94 -1.91 1.35
C GLY A 42 -13.04 -1.96 0.12
N HIS A 43 -11.84 -1.34 0.17
CA HIS A 43 -10.88 -1.46 -0.92
C HIS A 43 -10.22 -2.85 -0.93
N VAL A 44 -10.16 -3.47 -2.11
CA VAL A 44 -9.51 -4.77 -2.29
C VAL A 44 -8.05 -4.53 -2.62
N ILE A 45 -7.18 -4.74 -1.62
CA ILE A 45 -5.72 -4.56 -1.75
C ILE A 45 -5.04 -5.92 -1.58
N LEU A 46 -4.38 -6.41 -2.62
CA LEU A 46 -3.57 -7.62 -2.57
C LEU A 46 -2.17 -7.34 -2.04
N THR A 47 -1.63 -8.29 -1.28
CA THR A 47 -0.24 -8.30 -0.85
C THR A 47 0.51 -9.36 -1.64
N GLN A 48 1.46 -8.95 -2.46
CA GLN A 48 2.39 -9.84 -3.13
C GLN A 48 3.70 -9.87 -2.34
N MET A 49 4.09 -11.05 -1.88
CA MET A 49 5.38 -11.25 -1.23
C MET A 49 6.47 -11.35 -2.29
N GLU A 50 7.36 -10.37 -2.34
CA GLU A 50 8.52 -10.38 -3.22
C GLU A 50 9.79 -10.71 -2.42
N PHE A 51 10.72 -11.40 -3.08
CA PHE A 51 12.04 -11.68 -2.54
C PHE A 51 13.09 -10.98 -3.40
N ARG A 52 13.87 -10.07 -2.81
CA ARG A 52 14.96 -9.38 -3.50
C ARG A 52 16.12 -9.18 -2.54
N ASN A 53 17.35 -9.36 -3.03
CA ASN A 53 18.59 -9.19 -2.25
C ASN A 53 18.57 -9.96 -0.92
N GLY A 54 18.07 -11.20 -0.91
CA GLY A 54 18.04 -12.03 0.29
C GLY A 54 16.97 -11.66 1.32
N LYS A 55 16.12 -10.65 1.05
CA LYS A 55 15.08 -10.18 1.96
C LYS A 55 13.70 -10.29 1.32
N ARG A 56 12.71 -10.70 2.13
CA ARG A 56 11.29 -10.74 1.75
C ARG A 56 10.64 -9.42 2.11
N TYR A 57 9.85 -8.85 1.20
CA TYR A 57 9.03 -7.67 1.48
C TYR A 57 7.66 -7.78 0.81
N GLY A 58 6.66 -7.18 1.44
CA GLY A 58 5.30 -7.10 0.89
C GLY A 58 5.17 -5.91 -0.06
N ARG A 59 4.70 -6.18 -1.28
CA ARG A 59 4.23 -5.20 -2.25
C ARG A 59 2.70 -5.19 -2.24
N TYR A 60 2.11 -4.02 -2.08
CA TYR A 60 0.66 -3.83 -2.05
C TYR A 60 0.18 -3.27 -3.38
N VAL A 61 -0.93 -3.82 -3.88
CA VAL A 61 -1.56 -3.43 -5.15
C VAL A 61 -3.07 -3.35 -4.94
N LEU A 62 -3.70 -2.27 -5.42
CA LEU A 62 -5.15 -2.15 -5.44
C LEU A 62 -5.70 -2.94 -6.64
N VAL A 63 -6.66 -3.82 -6.38
CA VAL A 63 -7.30 -4.67 -7.41
C VAL A 63 -8.80 -4.49 -7.50
N GLY A 64 -9.40 -3.79 -6.55
CA GLY A 64 -10.81 -3.48 -6.53
C GLY A 64 -11.11 -2.31 -5.61
N GLU A 65 -12.10 -1.52 -6.00
CA GLU A 65 -12.58 -0.37 -5.24
C GLU A 65 -13.99 -0.65 -4.74
N PRO A 66 -14.38 -0.12 -3.57
CA PRO A 66 -15.75 -0.19 -3.11
C PRO A 66 -16.66 0.54 -4.10
N VAL A 67 -17.80 -0.08 -4.41
CA VAL A 67 -18.88 0.46 -5.24
C VAL A 67 -19.67 1.52 -4.51
#